data_AF-A0AAV4D6X7-F1
#
_entry.id   AF-A0AAV4D6X7-F1
#
_cell.length_a   1.000
_cell.length_b   1.000
_cell.length_c   1.000
_cell.angle_alpha   90.00
_cell.angle_beta   90.00
_cell.angle_gamma   90.00
#
_symmetry.space_group_name_H-M   'P 1'
#
loop_
_entity.id
_entity.type
_entity.pdbx_description
1 polymer ?
#
loop_
_entity_poly.entity_id
_entity_poly.type
_entity_poly.pdbx_seq_one_letter_code
_entity_poly.pdbx_strand_id
1 'polypeptide(L)'
;MIIDEIRNKKDSTREQKAVQQPQQGQWTNWDTAIQRSVTWNDIWHMAPLRISFFIRSVYDLLPSNANLVRWGKKDDPTCPLCQSRQTTEHVLSSCKVGLSQGRYTWRHNRVLQELASVISTAKGEIHPSSTNSTVFTTEGGVKKWHRGYMKAEWKRPMPSRKENTWS
;
A
#
# COMPACT_ATOMS: atom_id res chain seq x y z
N MET A 1 -31.18 -32.64 -1.40
CA MET A 1 -32.32 -31.80 -0.95
C MET A 1 -32.17 -31.36 0.51
N ILE A 2 -32.29 -32.23 1.52
CA ILE A 2 -32.15 -31.82 2.94
C ILE A 2 -30.73 -31.33 3.28
N ILE A 3 -29.70 -31.98 2.73
CA ILE A 3 -28.29 -31.59 2.96
C ILE A 3 -28.01 -30.20 2.40
N ASP A 4 -28.54 -29.90 1.21
CA ASP A 4 -28.37 -28.61 0.54
C ASP A 4 -29.06 -27.49 1.32
N GLU A 5 -30.24 -27.76 1.86
CA GLU A 5 -30.97 -26.81 2.70
C GLU A 5 -30.24 -26.50 4.02
N ILE A 6 -29.72 -27.53 4.69
CA ILE A 6 -28.88 -27.37 5.88
C ILE A 6 -27.63 -26.56 5.56
N ARG A 7 -27.00 -26.81 4.40
CA ARG A 7 -25.83 -26.08 3.93
C ARG A 7 -26.16 -24.60 3.70
N ASN A 8 -27.23 -24.30 2.97
CA ASN A 8 -27.66 -22.93 2.68
C ASN A 8 -27.97 -22.16 3.97
N LYS A 9 -28.63 -22.78 4.95
CA LYS A 9 -28.92 -22.16 6.24
C LYS A 9 -27.63 -21.82 7.01
N LYS A 10 -26.63 -22.73 6.97
CA LYS A 10 -25.31 -22.49 7.57
C LYS A 10 -24.55 -21.39 6.84
N ASP A 11 -24.56 -21.38 5.51
CA ASP A 11 -23.86 -20.38 4.71
C ASP A 11 -24.49 -18.99 4.92
N SER A 12 -25.82 -18.89 4.97
CA SER A 12 -26.53 -17.64 5.33
C SER A 12 -26.11 -17.11 6.71
N THR A 13 -25.93 -18.00 7.69
CA THR A 13 -25.47 -17.61 9.04
C THR A 13 -24.03 -17.09 9.01
N ARG A 14 -23.17 -17.70 8.19
CA ARG A 14 -21.77 -17.26 8.01
C ARG A 14 -21.70 -15.91 7.31
N GLU A 15 -22.53 -15.67 6.31
CA GLU A 15 -22.64 -14.40 5.60
C GLU A 15 -23.11 -13.28 6.53
N GLN A 16 -24.19 -13.51 7.30
CA GLN A 16 -24.67 -12.54 8.30
C GLN A 16 -23.58 -12.16 9.30
N LYS A 17 -22.77 -13.14 9.74
CA LYS A 17 -21.63 -12.89 10.62
C LYS A 17 -20.52 -12.11 9.90
N ALA A 18 -20.23 -12.42 8.64
CA ALA A 18 -19.20 -11.75 7.86
C ALA A 18 -19.55 -10.26 7.67
N VAL A 19 -20.79 -9.93 7.31
CA VAL A 19 -21.26 -8.54 7.14
C VAL A 19 -21.08 -7.71 8.42
N GLN A 20 -21.18 -8.34 9.61
CA GLN A 20 -20.97 -7.68 10.89
C GLN A 20 -19.49 -7.43 11.24
N GLN A 21 -18.54 -7.98 10.46
CA GLN A 21 -17.11 -7.82 10.70
C GLN A 21 -16.53 -6.72 9.79
N PRO A 22 -16.34 -5.49 10.29
CA PRO A 22 -16.00 -4.34 9.45
C PRO A 22 -14.65 -4.46 8.73
N GLN A 23 -13.72 -5.28 9.24
CA GLN A 23 -12.42 -5.52 8.62
C GLN A 23 -12.31 -6.88 7.94
N GLN A 24 -12.62 -7.97 8.64
CA GLN A 24 -12.50 -9.33 8.11
C GLN A 24 -13.59 -9.64 7.09
N GLY A 25 -14.75 -8.99 7.22
CA GLY A 25 -15.88 -9.09 6.30
C GLY A 25 -15.83 -8.11 5.14
N GLN A 26 -14.75 -7.35 4.93
CA GLN A 26 -14.64 -6.38 3.84
C GLN A 26 -14.96 -6.98 2.45
N TRP A 27 -14.68 -8.27 2.27
CA TRP A 27 -14.97 -9.01 1.04
C TRP A 27 -16.46 -9.03 0.66
N THR A 28 -17.37 -8.79 1.61
CA THR A 28 -18.81 -8.70 1.32
C THR A 28 -19.19 -7.42 0.57
N ASN A 29 -18.30 -6.43 0.50
CA ASN A 29 -18.56 -5.12 -0.11
C ASN A 29 -17.74 -4.89 -1.39
N TRP A 30 -17.18 -5.94 -1.98
CA TRP A 30 -16.26 -5.86 -3.13
C TRP A 30 -16.96 -5.94 -4.49
N ASP A 31 -18.24 -5.59 -4.57
CA ASP A 31 -19.04 -5.68 -5.81
C ASP A 31 -18.44 -4.90 -6.99
N THR A 32 -17.70 -3.82 -6.69
CA THR A 32 -17.03 -2.96 -7.68
C THR A 32 -15.54 -3.25 -7.83
N ALA A 33 -14.98 -4.18 -7.05
CA ALA A 33 -13.56 -4.47 -7.07
C ALA A 33 -13.19 -5.27 -8.33
N ILE A 34 -12.06 -4.93 -8.95
CA ILE A 34 -11.53 -5.71 -10.07
C ILE A 34 -11.10 -7.08 -9.54
N GLN A 35 -11.72 -8.14 -10.06
CA GLN A 35 -11.36 -9.49 -9.70
C GLN A 35 -9.94 -9.79 -10.15
N ARG A 36 -9.09 -10.18 -9.20
CA ARG A 36 -7.74 -10.68 -9.48
C ARG A 36 -7.72 -12.18 -9.20
N SER A 37 -7.43 -12.98 -10.21
CA SER A 37 -7.15 -14.40 -10.02
C SER A 37 -5.74 -14.55 -9.42
N VAL A 38 -5.65 -15.24 -8.29
CA VAL A 38 -4.40 -15.71 -7.72
C VAL A 38 -4.52 -17.22 -7.64
N THR A 39 -3.71 -17.93 -8.43
CA THR A 39 -3.74 -19.39 -8.43
C THR A 39 -2.96 -19.92 -7.23
N TRP A 40 -3.24 -21.17 -6.82
CA TRP A 40 -2.42 -21.84 -5.81
C TRP A 40 -0.95 -21.91 -6.26
N ASN A 41 -0.71 -22.15 -7.55
CA ASN A 41 0.64 -22.16 -8.07
C ASN A 41 1.36 -20.82 -7.83
N ASP A 42 0.68 -19.68 -8.03
CA ASP A 42 1.26 -18.37 -7.75
C ASP A 42 1.60 -18.20 -6.26
N ILE A 43 0.73 -18.64 -5.36
CA ILE A 43 0.95 -18.55 -3.91
C ILE A 43 2.17 -19.37 -3.49
N TRP A 44 2.30 -20.60 -4.01
CA TRP A 44 3.43 -21.48 -3.69
C TRP A 44 4.79 -20.90 -4.10
N HIS A 45 4.82 -20.17 -5.21
CA HIS A 45 6.05 -19.57 -5.74
C HIS A 45 6.27 -18.13 -5.26
N MET A 46 5.35 -17.54 -4.50
CA MET A 46 5.51 -16.21 -3.94
C MET A 46 6.35 -16.23 -2.66
N ALA A 47 7.27 -15.27 -2.54
CA ALA A 47 7.99 -15.04 -1.30
C ALA A 47 7.00 -14.77 -0.13
N PRO A 48 7.23 -15.31 1.09
CA PRO A 48 6.29 -15.18 2.21
C PRO A 48 5.89 -13.74 2.54
N LEU A 49 6.85 -12.81 2.50
CA LEU A 49 6.61 -11.39 2.77
C LEU A 49 5.71 -10.75 1.70
N ARG A 50 5.78 -11.22 0.45
CA ARG A 50 4.95 -10.74 -0.65
C ARG A 50 3.49 -11.15 -0.47
N ILE A 51 3.26 -12.40 -0.08
CA ILE A 51 1.92 -12.93 0.23
C ILE A 51 1.32 -12.14 1.40
N SER A 52 2.12 -11.95 2.46
CA SER A 52 1.71 -11.23 3.65
C SER A 52 1.34 -9.77 3.36
N PHE A 53 2.17 -9.09 2.55
CA PHE A 53 1.87 -7.74 2.08
C PHE A 53 0.61 -7.70 1.22
N PHE A 54 0.46 -8.64 0.28
CA PHE A 54 -0.67 -8.72 -0.63
C PHE A 54 -2.00 -8.85 0.12
N ILE A 55 -2.12 -9.83 1.02
CA ILE A 55 -3.33 -10.03 1.83
C ILE A 55 -3.63 -8.78 2.66
N ARG A 56 -2.61 -8.20 3.30
CA ARG A 56 -2.80 -6.99 4.13
C ARG A 56 -3.17 -5.76 3.30
N SER A 57 -2.70 -5.63 2.06
CA SER A 57 -3.08 -4.52 1.19
C SER A 57 -4.53 -4.59 0.76
N VAL A 58 -5.04 -5.80 0.49
CA VAL A 58 -6.42 -6.02 0.05
C VAL A 58 -7.40 -5.72 1.18
N TYR A 59 -7.09 -6.17 2.40
CA TYR A 59 -7.94 -5.96 3.56
C TYR A 59 -7.65 -4.66 4.32
N ASP A 60 -6.94 -3.67 3.77
CA ASP A 60 -6.54 -2.43 4.48
C ASP A 60 -5.96 -2.69 5.89
N LEU A 61 -5.04 -3.66 6.01
CA LEU A 61 -4.33 -4.03 7.24
C LEU A 61 -2.87 -3.56 7.22
N LEU A 62 -2.50 -2.70 6.27
CA LEU A 62 -1.17 -2.10 6.22
C LEU A 62 -1.01 -1.08 7.36
N PRO A 63 0.24 -0.78 7.79
CA PRO A 63 0.53 0.13 8.88
C PRO A 63 0.28 1.60 8.50
N SER A 64 -0.97 1.97 8.24
CA SER A 64 -1.46 3.34 8.13
C SER A 64 -1.68 3.92 9.53
N ASN A 65 -1.66 5.25 9.72
CA ASN A 65 -1.86 5.80 11.08
C ASN A 65 -3.24 5.43 11.64
N ALA A 66 -4.27 5.32 10.81
CA ALA A 66 -5.58 4.84 11.23
C ALA A 66 -5.51 3.41 11.83
N ASN A 67 -4.74 2.51 11.21
CA ASN A 67 -4.55 1.16 11.72
C ASN A 67 -3.61 1.11 12.92
N LEU A 68 -2.57 1.94 12.96
CA LEU A 68 -1.68 2.04 14.11
C LEU A 68 -2.42 2.47 15.38
N VAL A 69 -3.36 3.41 15.25
CA VAL A 69 -4.27 3.79 16.35
C VAL A 69 -5.16 2.64 16.76
N ARG A 70 -5.77 1.94 15.79
CA ARG A 70 -6.58 0.75 16.07
C ARG A 70 -5.79 -0.34 16.81
N TRP A 71 -4.49 -0.45 16.57
CA TRP A 71 -3.60 -1.40 17.25
C TRP A 71 -3.00 -0.86 18.55
N GLY A 72 -3.38 0.33 19.01
CA GLY A 72 -2.84 0.95 20.23
C GLY A 72 -1.35 1.31 20.14
N LYS A 73 -0.81 1.48 18.92
CA LYS A 73 0.60 1.83 18.69
C LYS A 73 0.84 3.32 18.48
N LYS A 74 -0.24 4.09 18.28
CA LYS A 74 -0.21 5.54 18.06
C LYS A 74 -1.51 6.13 18.60
N ASP A 75 -1.48 7.39 19.01
CA ASP A 75 -2.68 8.07 19.55
C ASP A 75 -3.49 8.76 18.46
N ASP A 76 -2.83 9.29 17.42
CA ASP A 76 -3.46 10.12 16.40
C ASP A 76 -3.48 9.46 15.00
N PRO A 77 -4.66 9.31 14.35
CA PRO A 77 -4.79 8.74 13.02
C PRO A 77 -4.54 9.74 11.89
N THR A 78 -4.16 10.99 12.17
CA THR A 78 -3.97 12.03 11.16
C THR A 78 -2.78 11.78 10.24
N CYS A 79 -2.88 12.28 9.02
CA CYS A 79 -1.82 12.28 8.02
C CYS A 79 -0.82 13.40 8.33
N PRO A 80 0.50 13.13 8.37
CA PRO A 80 1.50 14.16 8.67
C PRO A 80 1.61 15.24 7.59
N LEU A 81 1.04 15.02 6.39
CA LEU A 81 1.11 15.96 5.28
C LEU A 81 -0.09 16.89 5.20
N CYS A 82 -1.31 16.35 5.38
CA CYS A 82 -2.55 17.08 5.13
C CYS A 82 -3.53 17.04 6.29
N GLN A 83 -3.14 16.44 7.43
CA GLN A 83 -3.89 16.38 8.68
C GLN A 83 -5.25 15.65 8.61
N SER A 84 -5.69 15.16 7.45
CA SER A 84 -6.86 14.28 7.37
C SER A 84 -6.56 12.88 7.91
N ARG A 85 -7.59 12.09 8.21
CA ARG A 85 -7.43 10.68 8.60
C ARG A 85 -6.61 9.90 7.57
N GLN A 86 -5.55 9.23 8.01
CA GLN A 86 -4.62 8.50 7.15
C GLN A 86 -4.98 7.00 7.10
N THR A 87 -5.81 6.63 6.13
CA THR A 87 -6.03 5.23 5.71
C THR A 87 -4.97 4.78 4.70
N THR A 88 -4.93 3.49 4.34
CA THR A 88 -4.02 3.04 3.26
C THR A 88 -4.38 3.69 1.92
N GLU A 89 -5.67 3.78 1.59
CA GLU A 89 -6.17 4.48 0.41
C GLU A 89 -5.69 5.94 0.37
N HIS A 90 -5.77 6.65 1.50
CA HIS A 90 -5.28 8.01 1.61
C HIS A 90 -3.80 8.14 1.21
N VAL A 91 -2.94 7.23 1.69
CA VAL A 91 -1.50 7.25 1.39
C VAL A 91 -1.23 6.92 -0.09
N LEU A 92 -2.04 6.03 -0.67
CA LEU A 92 -1.83 5.52 -2.02
C LEU A 92 -2.41 6.42 -3.11
N SER A 93 -3.54 7.09 -2.88
CA SER A 93 -4.25 7.84 -3.93
C SER A 93 -4.96 9.11 -3.49
N SER A 94 -5.40 9.21 -2.22
CA SER A 94 -6.40 10.23 -1.82
C SER A 94 -5.86 11.40 -0.99
N CYS A 95 -4.54 11.53 -0.84
CA CYS A 95 -3.89 12.64 -0.13
C CYS A 95 -3.79 13.89 -1.02
N LYS A 96 -4.49 14.97 -0.64
CA LYS A 96 -4.50 16.26 -1.34
C LYS A 96 -3.10 16.88 -1.48
N VAL A 97 -2.31 16.84 -0.40
CA VAL A 97 -0.93 17.36 -0.40
C VAL A 97 -0.01 16.44 -1.23
N GLY A 98 -0.21 15.12 -1.14
CA GLY A 98 0.53 14.16 -1.97
C GLY A 98 0.28 14.37 -3.48
N LEU A 99 -0.96 14.68 -3.85
CA LEU A 99 -1.37 14.98 -5.22
C LEU A 99 -0.75 16.29 -5.72
N SER A 100 -0.96 17.38 -4.99
CA SER A 100 -0.47 18.72 -5.37
C SER A 100 1.05 18.79 -5.45
N GLN A 101 1.77 18.07 -4.58
CA GLN A 101 3.23 17.98 -4.61
C GLN A 101 3.79 17.00 -5.66
N GLY A 102 2.94 16.35 -6.47
CA GLY A 102 3.40 15.42 -7.52
C GLY A 102 3.99 14.10 -7.00
N ARG A 103 3.76 13.74 -5.73
CA ARG A 103 4.34 12.52 -5.13
C ARG A 103 3.82 11.23 -5.77
N TYR A 104 2.58 11.23 -6.26
CA TYR A 104 2.02 10.10 -7.00
C TYR A 104 2.75 9.89 -8.33
N THR A 105 2.93 10.97 -9.10
CA THR A 105 3.67 10.95 -10.35
C THR A 105 5.11 10.48 -10.14
N TRP A 106 5.78 10.96 -9.10
CA TRP A 106 7.14 10.51 -8.78
C TRP A 106 7.20 9.00 -8.48
N ARG A 107 6.31 8.49 -7.63
CA ARG A 107 6.25 7.06 -7.30
C ARG A 107 5.96 6.21 -8.53
N HIS A 108 4.99 6.63 -9.35
CA HIS A 108 4.62 5.94 -10.57
C HIS A 108 5.79 5.89 -11.57
N ASN A 109 6.41 7.04 -11.84
CA ASN A 109 7.55 7.13 -12.74
C ASN A 109 8.73 6.32 -12.23
N ARG A 110 8.94 6.24 -10.92
CA ARG A 110 10.00 5.39 -10.36
C ARG A 110 9.77 3.92 -10.67
N VAL A 111 8.53 3.42 -10.53
CA VAL A 111 8.21 2.04 -10.88
C VAL A 111 8.38 1.80 -12.39
N LEU A 112 7.94 2.74 -13.23
CA LEU A 112 8.14 2.64 -14.68
C LEU A 112 9.63 2.60 -15.09
N GLN A 113 10.49 3.36 -14.40
CA GLN A 113 11.94 3.33 -14.64
C GLN A 113 12.54 1.96 -14.33
N GLU A 114 12.17 1.35 -13.20
CA GLU A 114 12.65 0.00 -12.84
C GLU A 114 12.17 -1.04 -13.84
N LEU A 115 10.90 -0.97 -14.27
CA LEU A 115 10.36 -1.87 -15.29
C LEU A 115 11.07 -1.70 -16.64
N ALA A 116 11.29 -0.46 -17.08
CA ALA A 116 12.03 -0.17 -18.31
C ALA A 116 13.45 -0.73 -18.23
N SER A 117 14.14 -0.57 -17.10
CA SER A 117 15.47 -1.12 -16.87
C SER A 117 15.51 -2.65 -17.03
N VAL A 118 14.56 -3.36 -16.45
CA VAL A 118 14.49 -4.83 -16.54
C VAL A 118 14.22 -5.26 -17.99
N ILE A 119 13.32 -4.58 -18.70
CA ILE A 119 12.98 -4.90 -20.08
C ILE A 119 14.16 -4.65 -21.02
N SER A 120 14.84 -3.51 -20.91
CA SER A 120 16.02 -3.21 -21.74
C SER A 120 17.15 -4.20 -21.48
N THR A 121 17.36 -4.60 -20.21
CA THR A 121 18.34 -5.65 -19.87
C THR A 121 17.97 -6.97 -20.54
N ALA A 122 16.69 -7.35 -20.52
CA ALA A 122 16.22 -8.57 -21.18
C ALA A 122 16.35 -8.53 -22.71
N LYS A 123 16.32 -7.34 -23.32
CA LYS A 123 16.54 -7.12 -24.76
C LYS A 123 18.01 -7.06 -25.16
N GLY A 124 18.94 -7.10 -24.20
CA GLY A 124 20.38 -6.95 -24.47
C GLY A 124 20.84 -5.51 -24.69
N GLU A 125 20.01 -4.52 -24.35
CA GLU A 125 20.36 -3.10 -24.43
C GLU A 125 21.14 -2.69 -23.16
N ILE A 126 22.41 -2.31 -23.30
CA ILE A 126 23.22 -1.77 -22.19
C ILE A 126 22.85 -0.31 -21.99
N HIS A 127 22.13 0.00 -20.90
CA HIS A 127 21.97 1.40 -20.48
C HIS A 127 23.22 1.86 -19.73
N PRO A 128 23.85 2.99 -20.12
CA PRO A 128 24.86 3.61 -19.28
C PRO A 128 24.21 3.96 -17.93
N SER A 129 24.81 3.43 -16.86
CA SER A 129 24.40 3.74 -15.50
C SER A 129 24.35 5.25 -15.32
N SER A 130 23.25 5.73 -14.75
CA SER A 130 23.08 7.13 -14.36
C SER A 130 22.93 8.13 -15.52
N THR A 131 21.94 9.00 -15.36
CA THR A 131 21.96 10.46 -15.65
C THR A 131 20.91 11.03 -16.62
N ASN A 132 20.08 10.24 -17.31
CA ASN A 132 18.99 10.85 -18.09
C ASN A 132 17.64 10.64 -17.42
N SER A 133 17.06 11.76 -16.97
CA SER A 133 15.69 11.85 -16.46
C SER A 133 14.72 11.38 -17.56
N THR A 134 14.38 10.09 -17.60
CA THR A 134 13.28 9.61 -18.44
C THR A 134 12.01 10.25 -17.90
N VAL A 135 11.56 11.31 -18.58
CA VAL A 135 10.33 12.04 -18.28
C VAL A 135 9.19 11.26 -18.92
N PHE A 136 8.42 10.55 -18.09
CA PHE A 136 7.16 9.96 -18.53
C PHE A 136 6.10 11.06 -18.57
N THR A 137 5.61 11.36 -19.76
CA THR A 137 4.62 12.41 -19.99
C THR A 137 3.23 11.84 -19.72
N THR A 138 2.44 12.53 -18.88
CA THR A 138 0.99 12.33 -18.79
C THR A 138 0.29 13.17 -19.86
N GLU A 139 -0.89 12.78 -20.33
CA GLU A 139 -1.67 13.45 -21.40
C GLU A 139 -1.98 14.94 -21.15
N GLY A 140 -1.73 15.46 -19.95
CA GLY A 140 -1.86 16.88 -19.56
C GLY A 140 -0.58 17.73 -19.55
N GLY A 141 0.51 17.28 -20.16
CA GLY A 141 1.75 18.07 -20.31
C GLY A 141 2.80 17.90 -19.20
N VAL A 142 4.05 18.22 -19.53
CA VAL A 142 5.25 17.93 -18.72
C VAL A 142 5.42 18.93 -17.58
N LYS A 143 5.34 18.46 -16.32
CA LYS A 143 5.86 19.20 -15.16
C LYS A 143 7.25 18.66 -14.83
N LYS A 144 8.28 19.45 -15.13
CA LYS A 144 9.69 19.11 -14.88
C LYS A 144 9.99 19.23 -13.39
N TRP A 145 10.09 18.09 -12.70
CA TRP A 145 10.52 18.05 -11.31
C TRP A 145 12.04 18.01 -11.26
N HIS A 146 12.66 19.12 -10.85
CA HIS A 146 14.08 19.16 -10.59
C HIS A 146 14.41 18.24 -9.41
N ARG A 147 15.49 17.46 -9.56
CA ARG A 147 16.12 16.65 -8.51
C ARG A 147 16.75 17.57 -7.46
N GLY A 148 15.92 18.33 -6.76
CA GLY A 148 16.34 19.11 -5.60
C GLY A 148 16.57 18.13 -4.46
N TYR A 149 17.83 17.82 -4.21
CA TYR A 149 18.31 17.09 -3.05
C TYR A 149 17.93 17.90 -1.79
N MET A 150 16.69 17.77 -1.31
CA MET A 150 16.38 18.19 0.06
C MET A 150 17.06 17.20 0.98
N LYS A 151 18.25 17.57 1.47
CA LYS A 151 18.77 17.08 2.75
C LYS A 151 17.76 17.50 3.84
N ALA A 152 16.64 16.81 3.93
CA ALA A 152 15.92 16.71 5.18
C ALA A 152 16.74 15.72 6.01
N GLU A 153 17.66 16.25 6.79
CA GLU A 153 18.31 15.52 7.86
C GLU A 153 17.21 15.12 8.84
N TRP A 154 16.60 13.95 8.62
CA TRP A 154 15.62 13.38 9.53
C TRP A 154 16.36 12.93 10.80
N LYS A 155 16.72 13.89 11.67
CA LYS A 155 17.00 13.58 13.07
C LYS A 155 15.68 13.11 13.68
N ARG A 156 15.47 11.79 13.68
CA ARG A 156 14.60 11.18 14.69
C ARG A 156 15.13 11.65 16.05
N PRO A 157 14.35 12.32 16.90
CA PRO A 157 14.73 12.44 18.30
C PRO A 157 14.87 11.00 18.82
N MET A 158 16.08 10.60 19.20
CA MET A 158 16.22 9.38 19.98
C MET A 158 15.40 9.57 21.26
N PRO A 159 14.53 8.62 21.64
CA PRO A 159 13.98 8.64 22.98
C PRO A 159 15.16 8.60 23.95
N SER A 160 15.22 9.52 24.90
CA SER A 160 16.20 9.47 25.99
C SER A 160 16.09 8.10 26.65
N ARG A 161 17.15 7.30 26.55
CA ARG A 161 17.31 6.07 27.31
C ARG A 161 17.29 6.46 28.78
N LYS A 162 16.14 6.33 29.45
CA LYS A 162 16.13 6.31 30.90
C LYS A 162 16.90 5.07 31.30
N GLU A 163 18.02 5.28 31.98
CA GLU A 163 18.79 4.21 32.58
C GLU A 163 17.97 3.66 33.75
N ASN A 164 17.49 2.43 33.61
CA ASN A 164 16.86 1.70 34.69
C ASN A 164 18.02 1.03 35.44
N THR A 165 18.62 1.73 36.39
CA THR A 165 19.50 1.11 37.37
C THR A 165 18.64 0.24 38.27
N TRP A 166 18.72 -1.08 38.10
CA TRP A 166 18.29 -2.03 39.11
C TRP A 166 19.49 -2.36 40.00
N SER A 167 19.52 -1.76 41.19
CA SER A 167 20.11 -2.28 42.43
C SER A 167 19.64 -1.38 43.57
#